data_AF-A0A353ZUL8-F1
#
_entry.id   AF-A0A353ZUL8-F1
#
_cell.length_a   1.000
_cell.length_b   1.000
_cell.length_c   1.000
_cell.angle_alpha   90.00
_cell.angle_beta   90.00
_cell.angle_gamma   90.00
#
_symmetry.space_group_name_H-M   'P 1'
#
loop_
_entity.id
_entity.type
_entity.pdbx_description
1 polymer ?
#
loop_
_entity_poly.entity_id
_entity_poly.type
_entity_poly.pdbx_seq_one_letter_code
_entity_poly.pdbx_strand_id
1 'polypeptide(L)'
;MNAVPVRHPGRWAAGTIILVFAAIMAQSVFTNTNFRWETVGKYLLDVLVVQGIGWTLLLTVLSMVIAIVLAVLLAFMRQSDNPLFRGVSWTWVWFFRGTPVYTQLVFWGLISVLYPKIAVGVPFGPELLSFSTQDVITAFVAAVLGLGLNESAYLAEIFRAGLKS
;
A
#
# COMPACT_ATOMS: atom_id res chain seq x y z
N MET A 1 -33.52 -38.97 25.38
CA MET A 1 -33.86 -38.55 24.01
C MET A 1 -32.54 -38.37 23.27
N ASN A 2 -32.10 -39.39 22.53
CA ASN A 2 -30.79 -39.37 21.85
C ASN A 2 -30.93 -38.63 20.52
N ALA A 3 -30.35 -37.44 20.42
CA ALA A 3 -30.32 -36.66 19.18
C ALA A 3 -29.44 -37.37 18.14
N VAL A 4 -30.05 -37.89 17.08
CA VAL A 4 -29.32 -38.42 15.92
C VAL A 4 -28.81 -37.23 15.10
N PRO A 5 -27.50 -37.12 14.81
CA PRO A 5 -26.98 -36.00 14.02
C PRO A 5 -27.53 -36.04 12.59
N VAL A 6 -28.10 -34.92 12.14
CA VAL A 6 -28.57 -34.78 10.75
C VAL A 6 -27.38 -34.86 9.81
N ARG A 7 -27.38 -35.81 8.88
CA ARG A 7 -26.32 -35.95 7.86
C ARG A 7 -26.44 -34.80 6.86
N HIS A 8 -25.32 -34.13 6.57
CA HIS A 8 -25.24 -33.01 5.62
C HIS A 8 -24.55 -33.43 4.32
N PRO A 9 -25.17 -34.28 3.48
CA PRO A 9 -24.53 -34.83 2.27
C PRO A 9 -24.09 -33.75 1.28
N GLY A 10 -24.77 -32.60 1.23
CA GLY A 10 -24.39 -31.46 0.40
C GLY A 10 -23.03 -30.85 0.75
N ARG A 11 -22.62 -30.89 2.04
CA ARG A 11 -21.29 -30.42 2.46
C ARG A 11 -20.18 -31.34 1.98
N TRP A 12 -20.43 -32.65 1.99
CA TRP A 12 -19.49 -33.65 1.48
C TRP A 12 -19.34 -33.56 -0.03
N ALA A 13 -20.45 -33.41 -0.77
CA ALA A 13 -20.41 -33.20 -2.21
C ALA A 13 -19.65 -31.91 -2.60
N ALA A 14 -19.94 -30.79 -1.94
CA ALA A 14 -19.22 -29.53 -2.16
C ALA A 14 -17.74 -29.65 -1.83
N GLY A 15 -17.40 -30.30 -0.71
CA GLY A 15 -16.01 -30.56 -0.32
C GLY A 15 -15.26 -31.40 -1.36
N THR A 16 -15.87 -32.47 -1.88
CA THR A 16 -15.28 -33.28 -2.94
C THR A 16 -15.05 -32.46 -4.22
N ILE A 17 -16.01 -31.63 -4.63
CA ILE A 17 -15.86 -30.77 -5.81
C ILE A 17 -14.68 -29.80 -5.64
N ILE A 18 -14.57 -29.14 -4.49
CA ILE A 18 -13.45 -28.22 -4.19
C ILE A 18 -12.11 -28.96 -4.23
N LEU A 19 -12.03 -30.16 -3.66
CA LEU A 19 -10.81 -30.96 -3.65
C LEU A 19 -10.41 -31.41 -5.06
N VAL A 20 -11.37 -31.84 -5.89
CA VAL A 20 -11.13 -32.21 -7.28
C VAL A 20 -10.63 -31.00 -8.07
N PHE A 21 -11.26 -29.83 -7.90
CA PHE A 21 -10.83 -28.61 -8.57
C PHE A 21 -9.41 -28.19 -8.14
N ALA A 22 -9.12 -28.24 -6.84
CA ALA A 22 -7.78 -27.96 -6.32
C ALA A 22 -6.74 -28.95 -6.88
N ALA A 23 -7.08 -30.24 -7.00
CA ALA A 23 -6.20 -31.24 -7.59
C ALA A 23 -5.92 -30.98 -9.08
N ILE A 24 -6.93 -30.58 -9.84
CA ILE A 24 -6.77 -30.18 -11.25
C ILE A 24 -5.86 -28.95 -11.36
N MET A 25 -6.05 -27.95 -10.49
CA MET A 25 -5.18 -26.77 -10.46
C MET A 25 -3.74 -27.14 -10.12
N ALA A 26 -3.51 -27.97 -9.11
CA ALA A 26 -2.18 -28.43 -8.74
C ALA A 26 -1.52 -29.20 -9.88
N GLN A 27 -2.24 -30.13 -10.52
CA GLN A 27 -1.74 -30.88 -11.67
C GLN A 27 -1.38 -29.94 -12.83
N SER A 28 -2.20 -28.93 -13.11
CA SER A 28 -1.89 -27.90 -14.12
C SER A 28 -0.60 -27.14 -13.78
N VAL A 29 -0.41 -26.72 -12.53
CA VAL A 29 0.81 -26.02 -12.08
C VAL A 29 2.06 -26.85 -12.36
N PHE A 30 2.10 -28.13 -12.01
CA PHE A 30 3.31 -28.95 -12.14
C PHE A 30 3.54 -29.53 -13.54
N THR A 31 2.49 -29.82 -14.31
CA THR A 31 2.62 -30.52 -15.60
C THR A 31 2.61 -29.57 -16.81
N ASN A 32 2.15 -28.33 -16.64
CA ASN A 32 2.05 -27.39 -17.75
C ASN A 32 3.42 -26.79 -18.07
N THR A 33 3.92 -27.11 -19.26
CA THR A 33 5.23 -26.67 -19.76
C THR A 33 5.34 -25.15 -19.89
N ASN A 34 4.22 -24.40 -19.95
CA ASN A 34 4.21 -22.94 -20.00
C ASN A 34 4.70 -22.28 -18.69
N PHE A 35 4.63 -22.96 -17.54
CA PHE A 35 5.21 -22.43 -16.31
C PHE A 35 6.74 -22.40 -16.31
N ARG A 36 7.38 -23.20 -17.19
CA ARG A 36 8.84 -23.20 -17.39
C ARG A 36 9.62 -23.26 -16.07
N TRP A 37 9.32 -24.25 -15.21
CA TRP A 37 9.90 -24.38 -13.86
C TRP A 37 11.44 -24.37 -13.82
N GLU A 38 12.11 -24.87 -14.86
CA GLU A 38 13.57 -24.76 -14.99
C GLU A 38 14.06 -23.30 -15.10
N THR A 39 13.32 -22.47 -15.83
CA THR A 39 13.61 -21.03 -15.96
C THR A 39 13.35 -20.32 -14.65
N VAL A 40 12.24 -20.66 -13.97
CA VAL A 40 11.93 -20.12 -12.64
C VAL A 40 13.07 -20.46 -11.66
N GLY A 41 13.48 -21.72 -11.57
CA GLY A 41 14.58 -22.13 -10.70
C GLY A 41 15.90 -21.44 -11.01
N LYS A 42 16.21 -21.22 -12.30
CA LYS A 42 17.42 -20.51 -12.74
C LYS A 42 17.43 -19.03 -12.32
N TYR A 43 16.31 -18.33 -12.45
CA TYR A 43 16.22 -16.90 -12.17
C TYR A 43 15.72 -16.56 -10.76
N LEU A 44 15.28 -17.56 -9.98
CA LEU A 44 14.72 -17.35 -8.64
C LEU A 44 15.66 -16.55 -7.72
N LEU A 45 16.96 -16.84 -7.81
CA LEU A 45 18.02 -16.20 -7.04
C LEU A 45 18.92 -15.31 -7.90
N ASP A 46 18.46 -14.92 -9.09
CA ASP A 46 19.17 -13.96 -9.92
C ASP A 46 19.31 -12.61 -9.17
N VAL A 47 20.43 -11.92 -9.38
CA VAL A 47 20.75 -10.69 -8.68
C VAL A 47 19.66 -9.62 -8.88
N LEU A 48 19.06 -9.55 -10.07
CA LEU A 48 18.02 -8.58 -10.38
C LEU A 48 16.72 -8.88 -9.63
N VAL A 49 16.37 -10.18 -9.50
CA VAL A 49 15.17 -10.63 -8.77
C VAL A 49 15.34 -10.34 -7.28
N VAL A 50 16.49 -10.72 -6.71
CA VAL A 50 16.79 -10.49 -5.28
C VAL A 50 16.86 -8.99 -4.97
N GLN A 51 17.49 -8.19 -5.83
CA GLN A 51 17.49 -6.73 -5.69
C GLN A 51 16.08 -6.15 -5.80
N GLY A 52 15.26 -6.62 -6.73
CA GLY A 52 13.86 -6.19 -6.88
C GLY A 52 13.02 -6.50 -5.63
N ILE A 53 13.22 -7.67 -5.02
CA ILE A 53 12.62 -8.02 -3.73
C ILE A 53 13.10 -7.04 -2.65
N GLY A 54 14.40 -6.77 -2.59
CA GLY A 54 14.98 -5.79 -1.66
C GLY A 54 14.35 -4.40 -1.78
N TRP A 55 14.19 -3.88 -2.99
CA TRP A 55 13.51 -2.61 -3.24
C TRP A 55 12.05 -2.63 -2.82
N THR A 56 11.33 -3.73 -3.10
CA THR A 56 9.92 -3.88 -2.71
C THR A 56 9.74 -3.91 -1.19
N LEU A 57 10.63 -4.61 -0.49
CA LEU A 57 10.63 -4.65 0.97
C LEU A 57 10.95 -3.27 1.56
N LEU A 58 11.95 -2.57 0.99
CA LEU A 58 12.32 -1.24 1.44
C LEU A 58 11.18 -0.23 1.21
N LEU A 59 10.54 -0.27 0.04
CA LEU A 59 9.34 0.53 -0.25
C LEU A 59 8.24 0.25 0.77
N THR A 60 7.92 -1.02 1.00
CA THR A 60 6.87 -1.44 1.94
C THR A 60 7.15 -0.93 3.35
N VAL A 61 8.36 -1.17 3.88
CA VAL A 61 8.72 -0.79 5.24
C VAL A 61 8.69 0.73 5.42
N LEU A 62 9.31 1.49 4.51
CA LEU A 62 9.37 2.95 4.65
C LEU A 62 7.99 3.58 4.48
N SER A 63 7.19 3.11 3.52
CA SER A 63 5.82 3.61 3.31
C SER A 63 4.94 3.32 4.52
N MET A 64 5.04 2.10 5.07
CA MET A 64 4.28 1.69 6.25
C MET A 64 4.67 2.50 7.50
N VAL A 65 5.95 2.80 7.70
CA VAL A 65 6.40 3.67 8.80
C VAL A 65 5.75 5.05 8.70
N ILE A 66 5.80 5.67 7.53
CA ILE A 66 5.14 6.97 7.28
C ILE A 66 3.62 6.85 7.50
N ALA A 67 3.02 5.79 6.97
CA ALA A 67 1.59 5.54 7.08
C ALA A 67 1.13 5.44 8.53
N ILE A 68 1.83 4.66 9.36
CA ILE A 68 1.53 4.48 10.78
C ILE A 68 1.63 5.80 11.53
N VAL A 69 2.74 6.53 11.37
CA VAL A 69 2.95 7.80 12.08
C VAL A 69 1.84 8.79 11.72
N LEU A 70 1.55 8.96 10.43
CA LEU A 70 0.48 9.86 9.97
C LEU A 70 -0.90 9.37 10.42
N ALA A 71 -1.18 8.07 10.33
CA ALA A 71 -2.46 7.50 10.73
C ALA A 71 -2.77 7.73 12.21
N VAL A 72 -1.78 7.57 13.09
CA VAL A 72 -1.92 7.84 14.52
C VAL A 72 -2.24 9.31 14.75
N LEU A 73 -1.48 10.23 14.12
CA LEU A 73 -1.73 11.66 14.22
C LEU A 73 -3.14 12.04 13.72
N LEU A 74 -3.53 11.50 12.56
CA LEU A 74 -4.86 11.73 11.96
C LEU A 74 -5.99 11.19 12.84
N ALA A 75 -5.81 10.02 13.46
CA ALA A 75 -6.80 9.42 14.34
C ALA A 75 -7.02 10.27 15.61
N PHE A 76 -5.96 10.83 16.19
CA PHE A 76 -6.06 11.78 17.31
C PHE A 76 -6.68 13.11 16.88
N MET A 77 -6.22 13.69 15.77
CA MET A 77 -6.80 14.92 15.22
C MET A 77 -8.30 14.78 14.97
N ARG A 78 -8.75 13.59 14.55
CA ARG A 78 -10.17 13.31 14.30
C ARG A 78 -11.03 13.30 15.56
N GLN A 79 -10.45 12.95 16.71
CA GLN A 79 -11.13 12.92 18.00
C GLN A 79 -11.05 14.24 18.77
N SER A 80 -10.16 15.14 18.37
CA SER A 80 -10.05 16.46 18.99
C SER A 80 -11.35 17.25 18.88
N ASP A 81 -11.69 17.99 19.95
CA ASP A 81 -12.79 18.95 19.97
C ASP A 81 -12.51 20.18 19.08
N ASN A 82 -11.23 20.42 18.74
CA ASN A 82 -10.86 21.52 17.86
C ASN A 82 -11.38 21.27 16.43
N PRO A 83 -12.29 22.12 15.91
CA PRO A 83 -12.87 21.93 14.58
C PRO A 83 -11.81 21.95 13.47
N LEU A 84 -10.69 22.65 13.67
CA LEU A 84 -9.59 22.71 12.71
C LEU A 84 -8.91 21.35 12.55
N PHE A 85 -8.47 20.72 13.64
CA PHE A 85 -7.83 19.40 13.59
C PHE A 85 -8.77 18.33 13.03
N ARG A 86 -10.04 18.39 13.43
CA ARG A 86 -11.07 17.48 12.90
C ARG A 86 -11.30 17.68 11.40
N GLY A 87 -11.24 18.92 10.93
CA GLY A 87 -11.34 19.29 9.52
C GLY A 87 -10.15 18.82 8.69
N VAL A 88 -8.93 19.05 9.17
CA VAL A 88 -7.69 18.59 8.51
C VAL A 88 -7.69 17.07 8.35
N SER A 89 -7.97 16.33 9.43
CA SER A 89 -8.04 14.87 9.38
C SER A 89 -9.14 14.37 8.43
N TRP A 90 -10.30 15.03 8.42
CA TRP A 90 -11.38 14.69 7.49
C TRP A 90 -10.97 14.87 6.03
N THR A 91 -10.44 16.04 5.69
CA THR A 91 -10.06 16.38 4.32
C THR A 91 -8.95 15.47 3.83
N TRP A 92 -7.97 15.16 4.70
CA TRP A 92 -6.92 14.21 4.40
C TRP A 92 -7.50 12.84 4.02
N VAL A 93 -8.30 12.25 4.90
CA VAL A 93 -8.88 10.91 4.69
C VAL A 93 -9.78 10.90 3.45
N TRP A 94 -10.61 11.92 3.27
CA TRP A 94 -11.49 12.06 2.11
C TRP A 94 -10.70 12.13 0.80
N PHE A 95 -9.66 12.95 0.73
CA PHE A 95 -8.86 13.16 -0.48
C PHE A 95 -8.08 11.89 -0.87
N PHE A 96 -7.34 11.31 0.08
CA PHE A 96 -6.46 10.17 -0.20
C PHE A 96 -7.22 8.86 -0.43
N ARG A 97 -8.40 8.68 0.20
CA ARG A 97 -9.28 7.54 -0.10
C ARG A 97 -10.14 7.75 -1.33
N GLY A 98 -10.44 9.01 -1.67
CA GLY A 98 -11.27 9.37 -2.82
C GLY A 98 -10.52 9.40 -4.16
N THR A 99 -9.19 9.42 -4.14
CA THR A 99 -8.36 9.47 -5.35
C THR A 99 -7.72 8.10 -5.65
N PRO A 100 -7.71 7.63 -6.92
CA PRO A 100 -7.06 6.37 -7.28
C PRO A 100 -5.57 6.39 -6.94
N VAL A 101 -5.06 5.32 -6.30
CA VAL A 101 -3.65 5.22 -5.90
C VAL A 101 -2.69 5.35 -7.10
N TYR A 102 -3.07 4.81 -8.25
CA TYR A 102 -2.28 4.95 -9.47
C TYR A 102 -2.11 6.41 -9.87
N THR A 103 -3.19 7.21 -9.82
CA THR A 103 -3.14 8.65 -10.10
C THR A 103 -2.24 9.37 -9.11
N GLN A 104 -2.28 9.00 -7.83
CA GLN A 104 -1.39 9.57 -6.82
C GLN A 104 0.07 9.28 -7.17
N LEU A 105 0.42 8.02 -7.45
CA LEU A 105 1.81 7.64 -7.80
C LEU A 105 2.33 8.36 -9.05
N VAL A 106 1.49 8.54 -10.06
CA VAL A 106 1.85 9.34 -11.24
C VAL A 106 2.10 10.80 -10.85
N PHE A 107 1.20 11.41 -10.07
CA PHE A 107 1.36 12.79 -9.61
C PHE A 107 2.65 12.98 -8.79
N TRP A 108 2.90 12.11 -7.80
CA TRP A 108 4.11 12.17 -6.99
C TRP A 108 5.37 11.92 -7.82
N GLY A 109 5.34 10.99 -8.78
CA GLY A 109 6.45 10.74 -9.68
C GLY A 109 6.78 11.92 -10.61
N LEU A 110 5.79 12.78 -10.88
CA LEU A 110 5.95 13.99 -11.71
C LEU A 110 6.26 15.24 -10.89
N ILE A 111 6.37 15.16 -9.55
CA ILE A 111 6.53 16.35 -8.72
C ILE A 111 7.79 17.15 -9.03
N SER A 112 8.88 16.47 -9.42
CA SER A 112 10.13 17.11 -9.84
C SER A 112 10.01 17.83 -11.19
N VAL A 113 9.03 17.45 -12.01
CA VAL A 113 8.72 18.16 -13.27
C VAL A 113 7.80 19.34 -12.99
N LEU A 114 6.79 19.15 -12.13
CA LEU A 114 5.83 20.19 -11.74
C LEU A 114 6.48 21.31 -10.94
N TYR A 115 7.42 20.95 -10.07
CA TYR A 115 8.17 21.85 -9.20
C TYR A 115 9.66 21.57 -9.37
N PRO A 116 10.32 22.11 -10.42
CA PRO A 116 11.70 21.76 -10.75
C PRO A 116 12.74 22.26 -9.74
N LYS A 117 12.38 23.29 -8.96
CA LYS A 117 13.25 23.83 -7.91
C LYS A 117 12.48 23.95 -6.61
N ILE A 118 13.11 23.52 -5.52
CA ILE A 118 12.69 23.86 -4.16
C ILE A 118 13.64 24.95 -3.68
N ALA A 119 13.11 26.16 -3.55
CA ALA A 119 13.83 27.28 -2.99
C ALA A 119 13.36 27.54 -1.55
N VAL A 120 14.32 27.64 -0.64
CA VAL A 120 14.12 28.13 0.71
C VAL A 120 14.50 29.61 0.72
N GLY A 121 13.52 30.46 1.01
CA GLY A 121 13.67 31.91 1.01
C GLY A 121 12.53 32.56 1.78
N VAL A 122 12.52 33.89 1.81
CA VAL A 122 11.41 34.64 2.39
C VAL A 122 10.22 34.54 1.44
N PRO A 123 8.99 34.25 1.92
CA PRO A 123 7.79 34.30 1.08
C PRO A 123 7.70 35.68 0.41
N PHE A 124 7.67 35.72 -0.93
CA PHE A 124 7.70 36.95 -1.75
C PHE A 124 9.01 37.77 -1.70
N GLY A 125 10.10 37.21 -1.18
CA GLY A 125 11.42 37.82 -1.14
C GLY A 125 12.48 37.04 -1.94
N PRO A 126 13.77 37.38 -1.78
CA PRO A 126 14.86 36.70 -2.50
C PRO A 126 15.04 35.24 -2.06
N GLU A 127 15.38 34.39 -3.01
CA GLU A 127 15.75 32.99 -2.76
C GLU A 127 17.11 32.95 -2.05
N LEU A 128 17.15 32.34 -0.85
CA LEU A 128 18.39 32.24 -0.07
C LEU A 128 19.17 30.96 -0.42
N LEU A 129 18.44 29.85 -0.63
CA LEU A 129 18.97 28.55 -1.00
C LEU A 129 18.03 27.91 -2.02
N SER A 130 18.55 27.41 -3.14
CA SER A 130 17.75 26.66 -4.11
C SER A 130 18.38 25.31 -4.40
N PHE A 131 17.54 24.28 -4.43
CA PHE A 131 17.91 22.91 -4.76
C PHE A 131 17.08 22.42 -5.93
N SER A 132 17.67 21.55 -6.76
CA SER A 132 16.91 20.83 -7.77
C SER A 132 16.02 19.81 -7.08
N THR A 133 14.71 19.85 -7.35
CA THR A 133 13.76 18.90 -6.78
C THR A 133 14.05 17.47 -7.22
N GLN A 134 14.66 17.30 -8.40
CA GLN A 134 15.03 15.98 -8.92
C GLN A 134 16.06 15.27 -8.06
N ASP A 135 16.94 16.01 -7.39
CA ASP A 135 17.98 15.43 -6.54
C ASP A 135 17.39 14.93 -5.20
N VAL A 136 16.29 15.54 -4.76
CA VAL A 136 15.63 15.22 -3.49
C VAL A 136 14.51 14.21 -3.68
N ILE A 137 13.65 14.42 -4.68
CA ILE A 137 12.49 13.58 -4.97
C ILE A 137 12.82 12.67 -6.15
N THR A 138 13.55 11.61 -5.84
CA THR A 138 13.74 10.49 -6.77
C THR A 138 12.44 9.70 -6.95
N ALA A 139 12.35 8.87 -7.99
CA ALA A 139 11.19 7.99 -8.22
C ALA A 139 10.91 7.08 -7.02
N PHE A 140 11.95 6.63 -6.33
CA PHE A 140 11.83 5.84 -5.10
C PHE A 140 11.17 6.65 -3.97
N VAL A 141 11.66 7.87 -3.70
CA VAL A 141 11.10 8.75 -2.66
C VAL A 141 9.65 9.12 -2.98
N ALA A 142 9.36 9.43 -4.25
CA ALA A 142 8.01 9.71 -4.71
C ALA A 142 7.06 8.51 -4.48
N ALA A 143 7.52 7.28 -4.75
CA ALA A 143 6.74 6.07 -4.50
C ALA A 143 6.50 5.85 -3.00
N VAL A 144 7.54 6.02 -2.16
CA VAL A 144 7.42 5.90 -0.69
C VAL A 144 6.40 6.90 -0.14
N LEU A 145 6.48 8.16 -0.57
CA LEU A 145 5.52 9.19 -0.16
C LEU A 145 4.12 8.86 -0.67
N GLY A 146 3.95 8.54 -1.95
CA GLY A 146 2.65 8.25 -2.51
C GLY A 146 1.94 7.07 -1.84
N LEU A 147 2.66 5.97 -1.61
CA LEU A 147 2.14 4.80 -0.91
C LEU A 147 1.85 5.11 0.55
N GLY A 148 2.80 5.71 1.28
CA GLY A 148 2.64 6.00 2.70
C GLY A 148 1.51 6.99 3.00
N LEU A 149 1.34 8.02 2.17
CA LEU A 149 0.24 8.98 2.29
C LEU A 149 -1.11 8.32 2.02
N ASN A 150 -1.22 7.48 0.99
CA ASN A 150 -2.43 6.73 0.68
C ASN A 150 -2.81 5.79 1.84
N GLU A 151 -1.87 4.96 2.28
CA GLU A 151 -2.08 3.98 3.36
C GLU A 151 -2.41 4.65 4.69
N SER A 152 -1.82 5.83 4.99
CA SER A 152 -2.12 6.58 6.21
C SER A 152 -3.60 6.88 6.37
N ALA A 153 -4.30 7.16 5.26
CA ALA A 153 -5.70 7.52 5.29
C ALA A 153 -6.60 6.31 5.62
N TYR A 154 -6.26 5.12 5.12
CA TYR A 154 -6.97 3.88 5.47
C TYR A 154 -6.66 3.45 6.90
N LEU A 155 -5.40 3.52 7.30
CA LEU A 155 -4.96 3.13 8.63
C LEU A 155 -5.49 4.08 9.71
N ALA A 156 -5.63 5.37 9.41
CA ALA A 156 -6.25 6.35 10.31
C ALA A 156 -7.68 5.96 10.69
N GLU A 157 -8.44 5.38 9.76
CA GLU A 157 -9.80 4.92 10.03
C GLU A 157 -9.84 3.68 10.91
N ILE A 158 -8.92 2.74 10.70
CA ILE A 158 -8.76 1.55 11.54
C ILE A 158 -8.42 1.97 12.97
N PHE A 159 -7.43 2.84 13.15
CA PHE A 159 -7.05 3.34 14.47
C PHE A 159 -8.19 4.14 15.12
N ARG A 160 -8.89 5.00 14.36
CA ARG A 160 -10.07 5.70 14.86
C ARG A 160 -11.17 4.73 15.32
N ALA A 161 -11.38 3.63 14.60
CA ALA A 161 -12.35 2.61 14.99
C ALA A 161 -11.93 1.91 16.29
N GLY A 162 -10.64 1.55 16.41
CA GLY A 162 -10.08 0.94 17.62
C GLY A 162 -10.03 1.87 18.83
N LEU A 163 -9.93 3.19 18.64
CA LEU A 163 -10.00 4.17 19.73
C LEU A 163 -11.44 4.44 20.19
N LYS A 164 -12.45 4.04 19.41
CA LYS A 164 -13.89 4.21 19.72
C LYS A 164 -14.55 2.94 20.25
N SER A 165 -13.85 1.80 20.24
CA SER A 165 -14.27 0.53 20.84
C SER A 165 -13.85 0.44 22.29
#